data_AF-A0A1I8NYN8-F1
#
_entry.id   AF-A0A1I8NYN8-F1
#
_cell.length_a   1.000
_cell.length_b   1.000
_cell.length_c   1.000
_cell.angle_alpha   90.00
_cell.angle_beta   90.00
_cell.angle_gamma   90.00
#
_symmetry.space_group_name_H-M   'P 1'
#
loop_
_entity.id
_entity.type
_entity.pdbx_description
1 polymer ?
#
loop_
_entity_poly.entity_id
_entity_poly.type
_entity_poly.pdbx_seq_one_letter_code
_entity_poly.pdbx_strand_id
1 'polypeptide(L)'
;MATENENNALELSRVAVRVPPFWRQNPRLWFIQLESQFVTSGISSDETKFHTLVGSMESGILNHVSHIVENPSAVNKYEVLKKALLDEFMESEEKRLRQLLENVCIGDKKPSALLREMMELSCGKMSKELLKTLWIQRLPSTTRAILSVSDDGVDKLAIMADKVHDQSDASGVVNAVSTKDEDRLMVLERQVSELLSKIDAFSFRGGQHEKRNSTHRSRSNSRSRSTSSVCWYHYKFGRKAKKCRSPCSFNSTENN
;
A
#
# COMPACT_ATOMS: atom_id res chain seq x y z
N MET A 1 -20.55 -65.06 46.41
CA MET A 1 -19.34 -65.03 45.56
C MET A 1 -19.75 -64.37 44.25
N ALA A 2 -19.85 -63.04 44.24
CA ALA A 2 -18.80 -62.11 43.82
C ALA A 2 -18.55 -62.20 42.29
N THR A 3 -19.33 -61.45 41.52
CA THR A 3 -18.98 -61.01 40.17
C THR A 3 -18.50 -59.57 40.30
N GLU A 4 -17.20 -59.37 40.20
CA GLU A 4 -16.56 -58.06 40.23
C GLU A 4 -16.85 -57.31 38.93
N ASN A 5 -17.44 -56.12 39.08
CA ASN A 5 -17.68 -55.13 38.03
C ASN A 5 -16.34 -54.44 37.69
N GLU A 6 -15.72 -54.82 36.58
CA GLU A 6 -14.70 -53.97 35.92
C GLU A 6 -15.40 -52.94 35.01
N ASN A 7 -15.92 -51.87 35.60
CA ASN A 7 -16.24 -50.64 34.87
C ASN A 7 -14.98 -49.76 34.85
N ASN A 8 -14.08 -50.04 33.91
CA ASN A 8 -12.96 -49.17 33.61
C ASN A 8 -13.46 -47.97 32.81
N ALA A 9 -14.00 -46.98 33.52
CA ALA A 9 -14.36 -45.69 32.96
C ALA A 9 -13.05 -44.99 32.53
N LEU A 10 -12.76 -45.05 31.22
CA LEU A 10 -11.71 -44.27 30.61
C LEU A 10 -11.99 -42.78 30.88
N GLU A 11 -11.25 -42.20 31.84
CA GLU A 11 -11.21 -40.76 32.04
C GLU A 11 -10.57 -40.09 30.81
N LEU A 12 -11.40 -39.83 29.80
CA LEU A 12 -11.06 -38.94 28.71
C LEU A 12 -10.99 -37.52 29.28
N SER A 13 -9.77 -37.08 29.58
CA SER A 13 -9.47 -35.68 29.85
C SER A 13 -9.99 -34.83 28.68
N ARG A 14 -11.16 -34.21 28.82
CA ARG A 14 -11.75 -33.36 27.78
C ARG A 14 -10.88 -32.12 27.61
N VAL A 15 -10.05 -32.13 26.58
CA VAL A 15 -9.34 -30.93 26.11
C VAL A 15 -10.40 -29.89 25.78
N ALA A 16 -10.37 -28.75 26.48
CA ALA A 16 -11.23 -27.63 26.15
C ALA A 16 -10.90 -27.18 24.71
N VAL A 17 -11.87 -27.27 23.81
CA VAL A 17 -11.71 -26.81 22.42
C VAL A 17 -11.44 -25.32 22.43
N ARG A 18 -10.19 -24.93 22.16
CA ARG A 18 -9.83 -23.53 21.95
C ARG A 18 -9.93 -23.24 20.46
N VAL A 19 -11.08 -22.73 20.05
CA VAL A 19 -11.29 -22.35 18.65
C VAL A 19 -10.54 -21.04 18.35
N PRO A 20 -9.65 -21.01 17.34
CA PRO A 20 -8.99 -19.77 16.93
C PRO A 20 -9.99 -18.81 16.29
N PRO A 21 -9.72 -17.49 16.30
CA PRO A 21 -10.55 -16.51 15.59
C PRO A 21 -10.65 -16.86 14.11
N PHE A 22 -11.82 -16.61 13.51
CA PHE A 22 -12.10 -16.95 12.11
C PHE A 22 -11.21 -16.20 11.12
N TRP A 23 -10.63 -16.92 10.15
CA TRP A 23 -9.74 -16.35 9.14
C TRP A 23 -10.50 -15.99 7.87
N ARG A 24 -10.93 -14.72 7.75
CA ARG A 24 -11.65 -14.23 6.56
C ARG A 24 -10.83 -14.37 5.27
N GLN A 25 -9.50 -14.28 5.35
CA GLN A 25 -8.62 -14.41 4.18
C GLN A 25 -8.46 -15.86 3.71
N ASN A 26 -8.56 -16.84 4.62
CA ASN A 26 -8.46 -18.25 4.27
C ASN A 26 -9.43 -19.11 5.09
N PRO A 27 -10.75 -19.01 4.83
CA PRO A 27 -11.78 -19.75 5.58
C PRO A 27 -11.59 -21.26 5.53
N ARG A 28 -11.14 -21.78 4.38
CA ARG A 28 -10.92 -23.22 4.17
C ARG A 28 -9.87 -23.79 5.11
N LEU A 29 -8.73 -23.12 5.24
CA LEU A 29 -7.65 -23.58 6.12
C LEU A 29 -8.08 -23.52 7.59
N TRP A 30 -8.84 -22.49 7.97
CA TRP A 30 -9.40 -22.36 9.31
C TRP A 30 -10.34 -23.52 9.65
N PHE A 31 -11.23 -23.93 8.74
CA PHE A 31 -12.11 -25.09 8.96
C PHE A 31 -11.31 -26.40 9.12
N ILE A 32 -10.23 -26.60 8.36
CA ILE A 32 -9.35 -27.77 8.53
C ILE A 32 -8.76 -27.80 9.95
N GLN A 33 -8.30 -26.65 10.45
CA GLN A 33 -7.77 -26.54 11.81
C GLN A 33 -8.85 -26.79 12.87
N LEU A 34 -10.03 -26.21 12.71
CA LEU A 34 -11.16 -26.42 13.61
C LEU A 34 -11.56 -27.90 13.67
N GLU A 35 -11.64 -28.56 12.52
CA GLU A 35 -12.01 -29.98 12.44
C GLU A 35 -10.96 -30.88 13.09
N SER A 36 -9.68 -30.54 12.96
CA SER A 36 -8.61 -31.21 13.70
C SER A 36 -8.84 -31.08 15.22
N GLN A 37 -9.28 -29.92 15.71
CA GLN A 37 -9.58 -29.73 17.14
C GLN A 37 -10.77 -30.57 17.60
N PHE A 38 -11.81 -30.71 16.76
CA PHE A 38 -12.92 -31.62 17.04
C PHE A 38 -12.45 -33.07 17.18
N VAL A 39 -11.59 -33.53 16.27
CA VAL A 39 -11.02 -34.88 16.32
C VAL A 39 -10.20 -35.08 17.59
N THR A 40 -9.28 -34.16 17.91
CA THR A 40 -8.44 -34.25 19.12
C THR A 40 -9.27 -34.21 20.41
N SER A 41 -10.40 -33.51 20.41
CA SER A 41 -11.28 -33.37 21.58
C SER A 41 -12.40 -34.42 21.65
N GLY A 42 -12.42 -35.39 20.72
CA GLY A 42 -13.43 -36.44 20.67
C GLY A 42 -14.84 -35.95 20.32
N ILE A 43 -14.97 -34.80 19.65
CA ILE A 43 -16.26 -34.24 19.23
C ILE A 43 -16.67 -34.83 17.89
N SER A 44 -17.60 -35.78 17.94
CA SER A 44 -18.18 -36.43 16.76
C SER A 44 -19.57 -35.93 16.40
N SER A 45 -20.37 -35.50 17.40
CA SER A 45 -21.76 -35.06 17.21
C SER A 45 -21.86 -33.78 16.37
N ASP A 46 -22.66 -33.83 15.30
CA ASP A 46 -23.00 -32.69 14.43
C ASP A 46 -23.53 -31.49 15.24
N GLU A 47 -24.39 -31.76 16.23
CA GLU A 47 -24.96 -30.73 17.09
C GLU A 47 -23.90 -30.04 17.96
N THR A 48 -22.98 -30.81 18.54
CA THR A 48 -21.88 -30.24 19.33
C THR A 48 -20.93 -29.43 18.45
N LYS A 49 -20.63 -29.88 17.23
CA LYS A 49 -19.84 -29.12 16.25
C LYS A 49 -20.51 -27.81 15.88
N PHE A 50 -21.82 -27.85 15.59
CA PHE A 50 -22.61 -26.66 15.27
C PHE A 50 -22.59 -25.64 16.41
N HIS A 51 -22.90 -26.05 17.64
CA HIS A 51 -22.89 -25.12 18.76
C HIS A 51 -21.49 -24.60 19.11
N THR A 52 -20.45 -25.44 18.98
CA THR A 52 -19.06 -24.98 19.16
C THR A 52 -18.67 -23.95 18.10
N LEU A 53 -19.10 -24.16 16.85
CA LEU A 53 -18.86 -23.23 15.76
C LEU A 53 -19.55 -21.89 16.02
N VAL A 54 -20.86 -21.89 16.30
CA VAL A 54 -21.62 -20.67 16.60
C VAL A 54 -21.04 -19.92 17.80
N GLY A 55 -20.66 -20.63 18.86
CA GLY A 55 -20.07 -20.01 20.06
C GLY A 55 -18.67 -19.43 19.85
N SER A 56 -17.96 -19.86 18.81
CA SER A 56 -16.60 -19.38 18.49
C SER A 56 -16.56 -18.18 17.54
N MET A 57 -17.68 -17.85 16.90
CA MET A 57 -17.73 -16.84 15.84
C MET A 57 -18.07 -15.45 16.37
N GLU A 58 -17.46 -14.44 15.75
CA GLU A 58 -17.80 -13.04 15.99
C GLU A 58 -19.20 -12.72 15.43
N SER A 59 -19.92 -11.81 16.09
CA SER A 59 -21.26 -11.37 15.66
C SER A 59 -21.29 -10.86 14.22
N GLY A 60 -20.24 -10.15 13.80
CA GLY A 60 -20.10 -9.67 12.43
C GLY A 60 -20.12 -10.79 11.39
N ILE A 61 -19.59 -11.99 11.71
CA ILE A 61 -19.58 -13.15 10.81
C ILE A 61 -20.94 -13.85 10.85
N LEU A 62 -21.49 -14.05 12.05
CA LEU A 62 -22.79 -14.69 12.24
C LEU A 62 -23.92 -13.93 11.52
N ASN A 63 -23.83 -12.61 11.44
CA ASN A 63 -24.81 -11.79 10.71
C ASN A 63 -24.92 -12.14 9.22
N HIS A 64 -23.86 -12.62 8.56
CA HIS A 64 -23.93 -13.05 7.17
C HIS A 64 -24.69 -14.37 6.99
N VAL A 65 -24.77 -15.19 8.06
CA VAL A 65 -25.38 -16.52 8.05
C VAL A 65 -26.51 -16.65 9.07
N SER A 66 -27.11 -15.52 9.49
CA SER A 66 -28.09 -15.46 10.58
C SER A 66 -29.28 -16.39 10.35
N HIS A 67 -29.81 -16.42 9.13
CA HIS A 67 -30.93 -17.26 8.73
C HIS A 67 -30.67 -18.77 8.95
N ILE A 68 -29.41 -19.21 8.86
CA ILE A 68 -29.01 -20.62 9.08
C ILE A 68 -28.86 -20.91 10.58
N VAL A 69 -28.41 -19.92 11.34
CA VAL A 69 -28.21 -20.06 12.79
C VAL A 69 -29.53 -19.99 13.55
N GLU A 70 -30.46 -19.12 13.12
CA GLU A 70 -31.79 -18.95 13.70
C GLU A 70 -32.72 -20.11 13.35
N ASN A 71 -32.61 -20.66 12.14
CA ASN A 71 -33.39 -21.80 11.68
C ASN A 71 -32.48 -22.92 11.16
N PRO A 72 -31.78 -23.64 12.05
CA PRO A 72 -30.85 -24.70 11.66
C PRO A 72 -31.59 -25.88 11.03
N SER A 73 -30.95 -26.51 10.05
CA SER A 73 -31.48 -27.73 9.41
C SER A 73 -31.64 -28.87 10.42
N ALA A 74 -32.60 -29.76 10.18
CA ALA A 74 -32.81 -30.92 11.07
C ALA A 74 -31.66 -31.94 11.00
N VAL A 75 -30.92 -31.96 9.89
CA VAL A 75 -29.81 -32.88 9.61
C VAL A 75 -28.63 -32.06 9.07
N ASN A 76 -27.41 -32.47 9.45
CA ASN A 76 -26.15 -31.88 8.98
C ASN A 76 -26.03 -30.38 9.27
N LYS A 77 -26.40 -29.93 10.48
CA LYS A 77 -26.38 -28.52 10.90
C LYS A 77 -25.00 -27.90 10.68
N TYR A 78 -23.96 -28.63 11.06
CA TYR A 78 -22.59 -28.17 10.93
C TYR A 78 -22.18 -28.03 9.45
N GLU A 79 -22.47 -29.02 8.61
CA GLU A 79 -22.08 -28.98 7.19
C GLU A 79 -22.81 -27.89 6.42
N VAL A 80 -24.09 -27.65 6.73
CA VAL A 80 -24.86 -26.56 6.11
C VAL A 80 -24.27 -25.20 6.49
N LEU A 81 -23.98 -24.97 7.77
CA LEU A 81 -23.37 -23.72 8.24
C LEU A 81 -21.94 -23.54 7.67
N LYS A 82 -21.12 -24.59 7.70
CA LYS A 82 -19.78 -24.60 7.12
C LYS A 82 -19.81 -24.25 5.64
N LYS A 83 -20.70 -24.88 4.87
CA LYS A 83 -20.84 -24.62 3.44
C LYS A 83 -21.22 -23.16 3.18
N ALA A 84 -22.24 -22.64 3.88
CA ALA A 84 -22.66 -21.27 3.70
C ALA A 84 -21.57 -20.25 4.03
N LEU A 85 -20.79 -20.48 5.09
CA LEU A 85 -19.65 -19.64 5.44
C LEU A 85 -18.52 -19.71 4.41
N LEU A 86 -18.27 -20.90 3.85
CA LEU A 86 -17.33 -21.03 2.74
C LEU A 86 -17.85 -20.29 1.51
N ASP A 87 -19.11 -20.43 1.15
CA ASP A 87 -19.68 -19.77 -0.04
C ASP A 87 -19.70 -18.24 0.10
N GLU A 88 -19.96 -17.71 1.30
CA GLU A 88 -20.00 -16.27 1.58
C GLU A 88 -18.60 -15.62 1.64
N PHE A 89 -17.65 -16.26 2.33
CA PHE A 89 -16.33 -15.66 2.61
C PHE A 89 -15.22 -16.12 1.65
N MET A 90 -15.44 -17.16 0.85
CA MET A 90 -14.51 -17.52 -0.21
C MET A 90 -14.73 -16.61 -1.40
N GLU A 91 -13.65 -16.04 -1.94
CA GLU A 91 -13.73 -15.39 -3.25
C GLU A 91 -14.23 -16.36 -4.31
N SER A 92 -14.99 -15.84 -5.28
CA SER A 92 -15.43 -16.64 -6.42
C SER A 92 -14.22 -17.21 -7.18
N GLU A 93 -14.38 -18.40 -7.72
CA GLU A 93 -13.36 -19.07 -8.52
C GLU A 93 -12.87 -18.19 -9.67
N GLU A 94 -13.79 -17.53 -10.36
CA GLU A 94 -13.50 -16.62 -11.47
C GLU A 94 -12.63 -15.44 -11.02
N LYS A 95 -12.87 -14.88 -9.82
CA LYS A 95 -12.07 -13.79 -9.27
C LYS A 95 -10.65 -14.23 -8.95
N ARG A 96 -10.49 -15.41 -8.32
CA ARG A 96 -9.16 -15.99 -8.06
C ARG A 96 -8.39 -16.30 -9.34
N LEU A 97 -9.09 -16.83 -10.36
CA LEU A 97 -8.50 -17.09 -11.67
C LEU A 97 -8.06 -15.79 -12.35
N ARG A 98 -8.91 -14.75 -12.36
CA ARG A 98 -8.53 -13.43 -12.87
C ARG A 98 -7.35 -12.85 -12.11
N GLN A 99 -7.36 -12.91 -10.78
CA GLN A 99 -6.24 -12.46 -9.96
C GLN A 99 -4.96 -13.22 -10.31
N LEU A 100 -5.04 -14.54 -10.48
CA LEU A 100 -3.91 -15.32 -10.93
C LEU A 100 -3.43 -14.79 -12.27
N LEU A 101 -4.28 -14.64 -13.29
CA LEU A 101 -3.89 -14.28 -14.66
C LEU A 101 -3.36 -12.83 -14.79
N GLU A 102 -3.95 -11.88 -14.07
CA GLU A 102 -3.73 -10.43 -14.26
C GLU A 102 -2.82 -9.81 -13.20
N ASN A 103 -2.93 -10.25 -11.94
CA ASN A 103 -2.45 -9.46 -10.78
C ASN A 103 -1.28 -10.08 -10.02
N VAL A 104 -0.86 -11.30 -10.35
CA VAL A 104 0.25 -11.97 -9.66
C VAL A 104 1.56 -11.67 -10.37
N CYS A 105 2.36 -10.79 -9.78
CA CYS A 105 3.71 -10.44 -10.21
C CYS A 105 4.75 -10.93 -9.21
N ILE A 106 5.99 -11.11 -9.68
CA ILE A 106 7.10 -11.57 -8.82
C ILE A 106 7.51 -10.52 -7.78
N GLY A 107 7.58 -9.23 -8.14
CA GLY A 107 8.07 -8.18 -7.26
C GLY A 107 9.43 -8.55 -6.63
N ASP A 108 9.55 -8.36 -5.31
CA ASP A 108 10.71 -8.77 -4.49
C ASP A 108 10.56 -10.19 -3.91
N LYS A 109 9.54 -10.95 -4.33
CA LYS A 109 9.29 -12.30 -3.81
C LYS A 109 10.22 -13.30 -4.49
N LYS A 110 10.71 -14.27 -3.72
CA LYS A 110 11.40 -15.43 -4.28
C LYS A 110 10.53 -16.16 -5.31
N PRO A 111 11.11 -16.64 -6.42
CA PRO A 111 10.40 -17.43 -7.42
C PRO A 111 9.58 -18.60 -6.84
N SER A 112 10.07 -19.31 -5.82
CA SER A 112 9.33 -20.38 -5.14
C SER A 112 8.13 -19.88 -4.33
N ALA A 113 8.24 -18.70 -3.72
CA ALA A 113 7.14 -18.08 -3.00
C ALA A 113 6.01 -17.68 -3.97
N LEU A 114 6.38 -17.13 -5.13
CA LEU A 114 5.45 -16.85 -6.22
C LEU A 114 4.75 -18.13 -6.70
N LEU A 115 5.49 -19.22 -6.90
CA LEU A 115 4.90 -20.49 -7.35
C LEU A 115 3.84 -21.00 -6.36
N ARG A 116 4.13 -20.94 -5.06
CA ARG A 116 3.20 -21.36 -4.00
C ARG A 116 1.93 -20.52 -3.99
N GLU A 117 2.05 -19.20 -4.14
CA GLU A 117 0.88 -18.31 -4.26
C GLU A 117 0.03 -18.65 -5.50
N MET A 118 0.68 -18.95 -6.63
CA MET A 118 -0.02 -19.39 -7.85
C MET A 118 -0.72 -20.74 -7.67
N MET A 119 -0.11 -21.69 -6.94
CA MET A 119 -0.73 -22.96 -6.58
C MET A 119 -1.96 -22.76 -5.69
N GLU A 120 -1.88 -21.87 -4.70
CA GLU A 120 -2.97 -21.57 -3.78
C GLU A 120 -4.17 -20.95 -4.51
N LEU A 121 -3.93 -19.97 -5.39
CA LEU A 121 -4.96 -19.32 -6.20
C LEU A 121 -5.60 -20.27 -7.23
N SER A 122 -4.83 -21.20 -7.79
CA SER A 122 -5.35 -22.18 -8.75
C SER A 122 -6.15 -23.32 -8.09
N CYS A 123 -6.07 -23.47 -6.77
CA CYS A 123 -6.76 -24.50 -5.98
C CYS A 123 -6.65 -25.93 -6.58
N GLY A 124 -5.52 -26.23 -7.24
CA GLY A 124 -5.26 -27.53 -7.87
C GLY A 124 -6.07 -27.83 -9.14
N LYS A 125 -6.79 -26.84 -9.69
CA LYS A 125 -7.60 -27.01 -10.92
C LYS A 125 -6.81 -26.77 -12.22
N MET A 126 -5.63 -26.16 -12.13
CA MET A 126 -4.73 -26.00 -13.27
C MET A 126 -3.79 -27.18 -13.41
N SER A 127 -3.51 -27.57 -14.66
CA SER A 127 -2.47 -28.55 -14.92
C SER A 127 -1.12 -27.99 -14.47
N LYS A 128 -0.25 -28.88 -13.96
CA LYS A 128 1.10 -28.50 -13.54
C LYS A 128 1.90 -27.87 -14.67
N GLU A 129 1.68 -28.29 -15.92
CA GLU A 129 2.32 -27.73 -17.11
C GLU A 129 1.88 -26.30 -17.43
N LEU A 130 0.58 -26.00 -17.33
CA LEU A 130 0.08 -24.64 -17.53
C LEU A 130 0.57 -23.72 -16.41
N LEU A 131 0.53 -24.20 -15.16
CA LEU A 131 1.05 -23.47 -14.01
C LEU A 131 2.56 -23.18 -14.17
N LYS A 132 3.35 -24.18 -14.57
CA LYS A 132 4.79 -24.04 -14.88
C LYS A 132 5.00 -22.97 -15.95
N THR A 133 4.24 -23.02 -17.04
CA THR A 133 4.35 -22.04 -18.14
C THR A 133 4.05 -20.62 -17.68
N LEU A 134 2.93 -20.42 -16.99
CA LEU A 134 2.53 -19.10 -16.46
C LEU A 134 3.54 -18.56 -15.44
N TRP A 135 4.04 -19.43 -14.56
CA TRP A 135 5.03 -19.06 -13.56
C TRP A 135 6.34 -18.62 -14.22
N ILE A 136 6.88 -19.40 -15.16
CA ILE A 136 8.09 -19.06 -15.94
C ILE A 136 7.94 -17.73 -16.69
N GLN A 137 6.76 -17.45 -17.26
CA GLN A 137 6.47 -16.18 -17.94
C GLN A 137 6.51 -14.96 -17.02
N ARG A 138 6.35 -15.13 -15.71
CA ARG A 138 6.36 -14.05 -14.71
C ARG A 138 7.72 -13.81 -14.08
N LEU A 139 8.68 -14.69 -14.32
CA LEU A 139 10.04 -14.52 -13.83
C LEU A 139 10.80 -13.51 -14.69
N PRO A 140 11.83 -12.85 -14.12
CA PRO A 140 12.78 -12.03 -14.87
C PRO A 140 13.41 -12.79 -16.03
N SER A 141 13.83 -12.05 -17.07
CA SER A 141 14.37 -12.62 -18.31
C SER A 141 15.60 -13.52 -18.07
N THR A 142 16.47 -13.13 -17.15
CA THR A 142 17.66 -13.90 -16.73
C THR A 142 17.28 -15.25 -16.15
N THR A 143 16.36 -15.26 -15.17
CA THR A 143 15.87 -16.51 -14.57
C THR A 143 15.19 -17.39 -15.62
N ARG A 144 14.36 -16.80 -16.50
CA ARG A 144 13.67 -17.54 -17.57
C ARG A 144 14.65 -18.23 -18.53
N ALA A 145 15.70 -17.52 -18.95
CA ALA A 145 16.71 -18.05 -19.85
C ALA A 145 17.43 -19.26 -19.24
N ILE A 146 17.79 -19.17 -17.96
CA ILE A 146 18.48 -20.26 -17.25
C ILE A 146 17.56 -21.48 -17.09
N LEU A 147 16.31 -21.27 -16.69
CA LEU A 147 15.34 -22.35 -16.53
C LEU A 147 14.95 -23.02 -17.86
N SER A 148 15.03 -22.30 -19.00
CA SER A 148 14.65 -22.82 -20.32
C SER A 148 15.48 -24.03 -20.79
N VAL A 149 16.66 -24.23 -20.19
CA VAL A 149 17.58 -25.32 -20.51
C VAL A 149 17.26 -26.61 -19.74
N SER A 150 16.45 -26.52 -18.68
CA SER A 150 16.07 -27.67 -17.86
C SER A 150 14.65 -28.15 -18.17
N ASP A 151 14.50 -29.47 -18.32
CA ASP A 151 13.20 -30.15 -18.42
C ASP A 151 12.70 -30.69 -17.07
N ASP A 152 13.26 -30.21 -15.97
CA ASP A 152 12.83 -30.63 -14.64
C ASP A 152 11.38 -30.23 -14.33
N GLY A 153 10.80 -30.93 -13.35
CA GLY A 153 9.51 -30.59 -12.76
C GLY A 153 9.52 -29.21 -12.08
N VAL A 154 8.36 -28.56 -12.04
CA VAL A 154 8.19 -27.19 -11.54
C VAL A 154 8.76 -26.97 -10.14
N ASP A 155 8.68 -27.98 -9.26
CA ASP A 155 9.19 -27.90 -7.89
C ASP A 155 10.73 -27.76 -7.84
N LYS A 156 11.45 -28.48 -8.72
CA LYS A 156 12.91 -28.35 -8.84
C LYS A 156 13.31 -27.05 -9.52
N LEU A 157 12.56 -26.64 -10.55
CA LEU A 157 12.78 -25.36 -11.22
C LEU A 157 12.63 -24.19 -10.25
N ALA A 158 11.69 -24.26 -9.30
CA ALA A 158 11.53 -23.25 -8.25
C ALA A 158 12.78 -23.10 -7.38
N ILE A 159 13.40 -24.22 -6.98
CA ILE A 159 14.64 -24.21 -6.20
C ILE A 159 15.80 -23.62 -7.03
N MET A 160 15.88 -23.96 -8.32
CA MET A 160 16.89 -23.39 -9.22
C MET A 160 16.68 -21.89 -9.41
N ALA A 161 15.43 -21.46 -9.59
CA ALA A 161 15.05 -20.07 -9.76
C ALA A 161 15.39 -19.23 -8.54
N ASP A 162 15.15 -19.75 -7.33
CA ASP A 162 15.53 -19.08 -6.07
C ASP A 162 17.04 -18.85 -6.00
N LYS A 163 17.86 -19.83 -6.40
CA LYS A 163 19.32 -19.67 -6.43
C LYS A 163 19.76 -18.58 -7.41
N VAL A 164 19.13 -18.51 -8.59
CA VAL A 164 19.40 -17.47 -9.59
C VAL A 164 18.98 -16.09 -9.07
N HIS A 165 17.85 -16.01 -8.39
CA HIS A 165 17.34 -14.79 -7.78
C HIS A 165 18.27 -14.29 -6.67
N ASP A 166 18.68 -15.18 -5.75
CA ASP A 166 19.63 -14.86 -4.67
C ASP A 166 20.99 -14.37 -5.23
N GLN A 167 21.45 -14.93 -6.36
CA GLN A 167 22.67 -14.47 -7.04
C GLN A 167 22.50 -13.10 -7.72
N SER A 168 21.32 -12.84 -8.28
CA SER A 168 21.03 -11.56 -8.93
C SER A 168 20.94 -10.43 -7.90
N ASP A 169 20.34 -10.69 -6.74
CA ASP A 169 20.25 -9.74 -5.62
C ASP A 169 21.61 -9.51 -4.95
N ALA A 170 22.41 -10.58 -4.76
CA ALA A 170 23.78 -10.46 -4.23
C ALA A 170 24.71 -9.71 -5.20
N SER A 171 24.44 -9.81 -6.50
CA SER A 171 25.18 -9.10 -7.54
C SER A 171 24.77 -7.63 -7.70
N GLY A 172 23.71 -7.18 -7.03
CA GLY A 172 23.28 -5.76 -7.01
C GLY A 172 24.29 -4.79 -6.40
N VAL A 173 25.33 -5.30 -5.70
CA VAL A 173 26.46 -4.48 -5.21
C VAL A 173 27.66 -4.49 -6.17
N VAL A 174 27.70 -5.44 -7.11
CA VAL A 174 28.83 -5.63 -8.05
C VAL A 174 28.32 -6.25 -9.36
N ASN A 175 27.60 -5.48 -10.16
CA ASN A 175 27.51 -5.73 -11.60
C ASN A 175 27.28 -4.40 -12.33
N ALA A 176 28.37 -3.65 -12.45
CA ALA A 176 28.53 -2.57 -13.42
C ALA A 176 28.53 -3.14 -14.85
N VAL A 177 27.38 -3.64 -15.31
CA VAL A 177 27.05 -3.86 -16.72
C VAL A 177 25.57 -3.51 -16.92
N SER A 178 25.25 -2.23 -16.81
CA SER A 178 24.25 -1.60 -17.69
C SER A 178 24.58 -0.12 -17.79
N THR A 179 25.69 0.19 -18.49
CA THR A 179 26.00 1.58 -18.86
C THR A 179 24.81 2.22 -19.55
N LYS A 180 24.00 1.45 -20.30
CA LYS A 180 22.79 1.97 -20.95
C LYS A 180 21.67 2.35 -19.99
N ASP A 181 21.45 1.64 -18.88
CA ASP A 181 20.37 2.02 -17.94
C ASP A 181 20.82 3.10 -16.96
N GLU A 182 22.09 3.11 -16.54
CA GLU A 182 22.65 4.26 -15.80
C GLU A 182 22.70 5.51 -16.68
N ASP A 183 23.14 5.41 -17.94
CA ASP A 183 23.12 6.53 -18.89
C ASP A 183 21.70 7.02 -19.12
N ARG A 184 20.71 6.12 -19.23
CA ARG A 184 19.30 6.50 -19.39
C ARG A 184 18.72 7.12 -18.13
N LEU A 185 19.04 6.62 -16.95
CA LEU A 185 18.63 7.21 -15.68
C LEU A 185 19.27 8.59 -15.50
N MET A 186 20.55 8.75 -15.81
CA MET A 186 21.25 10.03 -15.73
C MET A 186 20.71 11.03 -16.77
N VAL A 187 20.35 10.56 -17.97
CA VAL A 187 19.65 11.37 -18.99
C VAL A 187 18.25 11.75 -18.52
N LEU A 188 17.49 10.82 -17.92
CA LEU A 188 16.15 11.08 -17.38
C LEU A 188 16.20 12.05 -16.20
N GLU A 189 17.12 11.89 -15.25
CA GLU A 189 17.34 12.80 -14.12
C GLU A 189 17.71 14.21 -14.61
N ARG A 190 18.56 14.30 -15.63
CA ARG A 190 18.89 15.58 -16.27
C ARG A 190 17.68 16.19 -16.96
N GLN A 191 16.88 15.39 -17.67
CA GLN A 191 15.65 15.85 -18.33
C GLN A 191 14.59 16.30 -17.33
N VAL A 192 14.43 15.59 -16.21
CA VAL A 192 13.53 15.97 -15.11
C VAL A 192 14.00 17.27 -14.45
N SER A 193 15.30 17.40 -14.18
CA SER A 193 15.87 18.64 -13.62
C SER A 193 15.68 19.82 -14.56
N GLU A 194 15.85 19.62 -15.87
CA GLU A 194 15.62 20.66 -16.88
C GLU A 194 14.11 21.01 -17.01
N LEU A 195 13.23 20.01 -16.92
CA LEU A 195 11.78 20.22 -16.90
C LEU A 195 11.35 21.01 -15.66
N LEU A 196 11.88 20.67 -14.48
CA LEU A 196 11.62 21.42 -13.24
C LEU A 196 12.11 22.86 -13.36
N SER A 197 13.31 23.10 -13.89
CA SER A 197 13.83 24.45 -14.15
C SER A 197 12.94 25.25 -15.11
N LYS A 198 12.43 24.60 -16.17
CA LYS A 198 11.48 25.23 -17.11
C LYS A 198 10.14 25.51 -16.44
N ILE A 199 9.61 24.60 -15.61
CA ILE A 199 8.36 24.79 -14.86
C ILE A 199 8.49 25.96 -13.87
N ASP A 200 9.62 26.09 -13.19
CA ASP A 200 9.89 27.25 -12.33
C ASP A 200 9.94 28.54 -13.15
N ALA A 201 10.69 28.55 -14.26
CA ALA A 201 10.76 29.71 -15.15
C ALA A 201 9.39 30.09 -15.76
N PHE A 202 8.52 29.10 -16.02
CA PHE A 202 7.13 29.33 -16.45
C PHE A 202 6.24 29.81 -15.31
N SER A 203 6.41 29.30 -14.09
CA SER A 203 5.68 29.73 -12.89
C SER A 203 6.00 31.17 -12.51
N PHE A 204 7.26 31.61 -12.71
CA PHE A 204 7.66 33.01 -12.54
C PHE A 204 7.11 33.96 -13.64
N ARG A 205 6.83 33.45 -14.84
CA ARG A 205 6.22 34.23 -15.94
C ARG A 205 4.69 34.28 -15.89
N GLY A 206 4.05 33.27 -15.28
CA GLY A 206 2.59 33.21 -15.09
C GLY A 206 2.05 34.11 -13.97
N GLY A 207 2.90 34.58 -13.05
CA GLY A 207 2.50 35.42 -11.90
C GLY A 207 2.54 36.93 -12.14
N GLN A 208 2.97 37.40 -13.31
CA GLN A 208 3.06 38.84 -13.63
C GLN A 208 1.94 39.33 -14.57
N HIS A 209 0.71 38.84 -14.38
CA HIS A 209 -0.45 39.46 -15.02
C HIS A 209 -1.65 39.40 -14.07
N GLU A 210 -1.65 40.27 -13.05
CA GLU A 210 -2.81 41.04 -12.59
C GLU A 210 -2.55 41.64 -11.20
N LYS A 211 -2.33 42.95 -11.16
CA LYS A 211 -2.82 43.86 -10.10
C LYS A 211 -2.67 45.30 -10.58
N ARG A 212 -3.41 45.63 -11.64
CA ARG A 212 -3.88 46.99 -11.84
C ARG A 212 -5.19 47.11 -11.07
N ASN A 213 -5.11 47.47 -9.80
CA ASN A 213 -6.25 48.13 -9.18
C ASN A 213 -5.84 49.22 -8.20
N SER A 214 -6.50 50.35 -8.44
CA SER A 214 -6.46 51.63 -7.76
C SER A 214 -6.31 51.53 -6.23
N THR A 215 -5.43 52.35 -5.66
CA THR A 215 -5.67 52.84 -4.30
C THR A 215 -5.05 54.22 -4.09
N HIS A 216 -5.93 55.16 -3.75
CA HIS A 216 -5.65 56.53 -3.34
C HIS A 216 -4.48 56.61 -2.34
N ARG A 217 -3.45 57.38 -2.69
CA ARG A 217 -2.41 57.80 -1.74
C ARG A 217 -2.95 58.92 -0.85
N SER A 218 -3.58 58.55 0.25
CA SER A 218 -3.78 59.39 1.44
C SER A 218 -2.40 59.68 2.05
N ARG A 219 -1.81 60.84 1.75
CA ARG A 219 -0.57 61.31 2.40
C ARG A 219 -0.92 61.99 3.72
N SER A 220 -1.01 61.19 4.77
CA SER A 220 -0.95 61.67 6.15
C SER A 220 0.51 61.98 6.48
N ASN A 221 0.92 63.24 6.32
CA ASN A 221 2.26 63.70 6.73
C ASN A 221 2.15 64.55 7.99
N SER A 222 2.01 63.89 9.13
CA SER A 222 2.27 64.48 10.44
C SER A 222 3.70 64.11 10.84
N ARG A 223 4.61 65.08 10.74
CA ARG A 223 5.66 65.29 11.76
C ARG A 223 6.37 66.63 11.59
N SER A 224 6.16 67.43 12.65
CA SER A 224 7.10 68.35 13.28
C SER A 224 7.77 69.42 12.44
N ARG A 225 7.31 70.65 12.71
CA ARG A 225 8.06 71.90 12.75
C ARG A 225 9.55 71.66 13.05
N SER A 226 10.36 71.72 12.00
CA SER A 226 11.73 72.18 12.08
C SER A 226 11.72 73.60 11.52
N THR A 227 12.19 74.53 12.33
CA THR A 227 12.39 75.95 12.09
C THR A 227 13.47 76.17 11.03
N SER A 228 13.23 75.67 9.81
CA SER A 228 14.05 76.00 8.66
C SER A 228 13.84 77.48 8.38
N SER A 229 14.83 78.27 8.78
CA SER A 229 14.92 79.70 8.56
C SER A 229 14.90 80.05 7.06
N VAL A 230 15.02 79.05 6.18
CA VAL A 230 15.04 79.19 4.74
C VAL A 230 13.84 78.47 4.10
N CYS A 231 13.12 79.14 3.19
CA CYS A 231 11.96 78.56 2.51
C CYS A 231 12.35 77.45 1.53
N TRP A 232 11.39 76.58 1.18
CA TRP A 232 11.63 75.40 0.33
C TRP A 232 12.35 75.71 -0.99
N TYR A 233 12.05 76.84 -1.63
CA TYR A 233 12.70 77.24 -2.88
C TYR A 233 14.19 77.50 -2.68
N HIS A 234 14.58 78.17 -1.59
CA HIS A 234 15.98 78.41 -1.27
C HIS A 234 16.67 77.16 -0.70
N TYR A 235 15.95 76.26 -0.01
CA TYR A 235 16.48 74.95 0.37
C TYR A 235 16.87 74.12 -0.86
N LYS A 236 16.00 74.10 -1.89
CA LYS A 236 16.20 73.27 -3.08
C LYS A 236 17.12 73.90 -4.14
N PHE A 237 17.08 75.22 -4.31
CA PHE A 237 17.77 75.91 -5.41
C PHE A 237 18.81 76.95 -4.96
N GLY A 238 18.95 77.19 -3.65
CA GLY A 238 19.89 78.16 -3.10
C GLY A 238 19.75 79.54 -3.75
N ARG A 239 20.89 80.22 -4.01
CA ARG A 239 20.94 81.56 -4.63
C ARG A 239 20.34 81.64 -6.04
N LYS A 240 20.09 80.50 -6.71
CA LYS A 240 19.48 80.44 -8.04
C LYS A 240 17.94 80.40 -7.99
N ALA A 241 17.35 80.45 -6.79
CA ALA A 241 15.89 80.45 -6.64
C ALA A 241 15.27 81.75 -7.21
N LYS A 242 14.29 81.60 -8.10
CA LYS A 242 13.58 82.75 -8.70
C LYS A 242 12.38 83.23 -7.89
N LYS A 243 12.04 82.54 -6.78
CA LYS A 243 10.87 82.83 -5.94
C LYS A 243 11.22 82.62 -4.47
N CYS A 244 10.86 83.57 -3.62
CA CYS A 244 10.96 83.50 -2.17
C CYS A 244 9.56 83.53 -1.55
N ARG A 245 9.32 82.73 -0.50
CA ARG A 245 8.08 82.78 0.31
C ARG A 245 8.41 83.08 1.76
N SER A 246 7.78 84.10 2.32
CA SER A 246 7.94 84.50 3.72
C SER A 246 7.19 83.56 4.70
N PRO A 247 7.67 83.43 5.95
CA PRO A 247 8.92 83.97 6.48
C PRO A 247 10.14 83.17 6.00
N CYS A 248 11.14 83.85 5.45
CA CYS A 248 12.39 83.28 4.95
C CYS A 248 13.52 84.26 5.24
N SER A 249 14.52 83.82 6.00
CA SER A 249 15.71 84.58 6.37
C SER A 249 16.90 84.32 5.45
N PHE A 250 16.66 83.87 4.22
CA PHE A 250 17.71 83.69 3.21
C PHE A 250 18.14 85.06 2.68
N ASN A 251 19.34 85.50 3.04
CA ASN A 251 19.88 86.80 2.65
C ASN A 251 20.69 86.68 1.36
N SER A 252 20.34 87.52 0.38
CA SER A 252 20.89 87.50 -1.00
C SER A 252 21.81 88.69 -1.27
N THR A 253 22.69 89.04 -0.32
CA THR A 253 23.68 90.13 -0.41
C THR A 253 25.02 89.62 0.16
N GLU A 254 26.22 89.93 -0.34
CA GLU A 254 26.73 90.77 -1.44
C GLU A 254 28.19 90.35 -1.73
N ASN A 255 28.63 90.62 -2.96
CA ASN A 255 29.99 90.92 -3.45
C ASN A 255 31.22 90.62 -2.58
N ASN A 256 32.17 89.84 -3.09
CA ASN A 256 33.25 90.32 -3.98
C ASN A 256 33.89 89.11 -4.68
#